data_AF-A0A8J5R025-F1
#
_entry.id   AF-A0A8J5R025-F1
#
_cell.length_a   1.000
_cell.length_b   1.000
_cell.length_c   1.000
_cell.angle_alpha   90.00
_cell.angle_beta   90.00
_cell.angle_gamma   90.00
#
_symmetry.space_group_name_H-M   'P 1'
#
loop_
_entity.id
_entity.type
_entity.pdbx_description
1 polymer ?
#
loop_
_entity_poly.entity_id
_entity_poly.type
_entity_poly.pdbx_seq_one_letter_code
_entity_poly.pdbx_strand_id
1 'polypeptide(L)' 'MSSSYVCSECGTTFMSRVALNRHVRKQCGRLLYRCPLCQIIIPMKFNLINHLRAEHKQIA' A
#
# COMPACT_ATOMS: atom_id res chain seq x y z
N MET A 1 -18.25 -11.31 16.85
CA MET A 1 -16.87 -10.85 16.60
C MET A 1 -16.67 -10.75 15.09
N SER A 2 -16.66 -9.53 14.54
CA SER A 2 -16.50 -9.35 13.10
C SER A 2 -15.06 -9.68 12.71
N SER A 3 -14.84 -10.85 12.12
CA SER A 3 -13.53 -11.26 11.62
C SER A 3 -13.18 -10.44 10.38
N SER A 4 -12.58 -9.28 10.62
CA SER A 4 -12.05 -8.39 9.61
C SER A 4 -10.73 -8.93 9.06
N TYR A 5 -10.60 -8.96 7.74
CA TYR A 5 -9.38 -9.39 7.05
C TYR A 5 -8.55 -8.17 6.67
N VAL A 6 -7.45 -7.95 7.37
CA VAL A 6 -6.59 -6.78 7.16
C VAL A 6 -5.44 -7.15 6.22
N CYS A 7 -5.17 -6.30 5.23
CA CYS A 7 -3.99 -6.44 4.39
C CYS A 7 -2.73 -6.06 5.19
N SER A 8 -1.81 -6.99 5.35
CA SER A 8 -0.55 -6.73 6.08
C SER A 8 0.35 -5.71 5.39
N GLU A 9 0.22 -5.52 4.08
CA GLU A 9 1.05 -4.59 3.31
C GLU A 9 0.51 -3.15 3.32
N CYS A 10 -0.79 -2.99 3.58
CA CYS A 10 -1.47 -1.72 3.33
C CYS A 10 -2.49 -1.32 4.41
N GLY A 11 -2.76 -2.19 5.38
CA GLY A 11 -3.68 -1.94 6.49
C GLY A 11 -5.16 -1.83 6.11
N THR A 12 -5.51 -1.98 4.82
CA THR A 12 -6.91 -1.90 4.39
C THR A 12 -7.68 -3.10 4.90
N THR A 13 -8.84 -2.81 5.49
CA THR A 13 -9.73 -3.80 6.07
C THR A 13 -10.75 -4.28 5.05
N PHE A 14 -10.91 -5.60 4.95
CA PHE A 14 -11.86 -6.25 4.08
C PHE A 14 -12.79 -7.15 4.88
N MET A 15 -14.02 -7.27 4.42
CA MET A 15 -15.05 -8.11 5.06
C MET A 15 -14.92 -9.59 4.68
N SER A 16 -14.00 -9.95 3.77
CA SER A 16 -13.77 -11.33 3.37
C SER A 16 -12.34 -11.61 2.94
N ARG A 17 -11.91 -12.86 3.15
CA ARG A 17 -10.57 -13.32 2.74
C ARG A 17 -10.36 -13.29 1.22
N VAL A 18 -11.42 -13.52 0.45
CA VAL A 18 -11.38 -13.46 -1.03
C VAL A 18 -11.15 -12.02 -1.50
N ALA A 19 -11.81 -11.04 -0.88
CA ALA A 19 -11.59 -9.63 -1.18
C ALA A 19 -10.16 -9.21 -0.84
N LEU A 20 -9.63 -9.64 0.33
CA LEU A 20 -8.24 -9.44 0.72
C LEU A 20 -7.27 -10.06 -0.30
N ASN A 21 -7.43 -11.33 -0.66
CA ASN A 21 -6.52 -12.01 -1.60
C ASN A 21 -6.53 -11.37 -3.00
N ARG A 22 -7.70 -10.93 -3.47
CA ARG A 22 -7.81 -10.19 -4.74
C ARG A 22 -7.14 -8.82 -4.64
N HIS A 23 -7.34 -8.12 -3.53
CA HIS A 23 -6.68 -6.86 -3.25
C HIS A 23 -5.16 -7.03 -3.25
N VAL A 24 -4.65 -7.99 -2.48
CA VAL A 24 -3.21 -8.31 -2.44
C VAL A 24 -2.77 -8.60 -3.87
N ARG A 25 -3.30 -9.58 -4.60
CA ARG A 25 -2.85 -9.85 -5.98
C ARG A 25 -2.87 -8.65 -6.94
N LYS A 26 -3.88 -7.78 -6.87
CA LYS A 26 -4.03 -6.64 -7.81
C LYS A 26 -3.26 -5.40 -7.41
N GLN A 27 -3.15 -5.13 -6.10
CA GLN A 27 -2.57 -3.90 -5.56
C GLN A 27 -1.28 -4.11 -4.78
N CYS A 28 -1.11 -5.20 -4.05
CA CYS A 28 0.14 -5.44 -3.30
C CYS A 28 1.07 -6.49 -3.96
N GLY A 29 0.50 -7.41 -4.74
CA GLY A 29 1.16 -8.48 -5.48
C GLY A 29 1.60 -8.06 -6.89
N ARG A 30 1.25 -6.83 -7.29
CA ARG A 30 2.08 -6.05 -8.21
C ARG A 30 2.88 -5.13 -7.30
N LEU A 31 4.20 -5.05 -7.45
CA LEU A 31 5.14 -4.20 -6.69
C LEU A 31 4.72 -2.72 -6.66
N LEU A 32 3.62 -2.38 -6.00
CA LEU A 32 3.21 -1.02 -5.74
C LEU A 32 3.84 -0.63 -4.40
N TYR A 33 4.61 0.44 -4.46
CA TYR A 33 5.33 1.01 -3.34
C TYR A 33 4.41 2.00 -2.64
N ARG A 34 3.96 1.64 -1.45
CA ARG A 34 3.21 2.54 -0.59
C ARG A 34 4.17 3.56 0.04
N CYS A 35 3.79 4.83 0.05
CA CYS A 35 4.54 5.80 0.83
C CYS A 35 4.38 5.49 2.34
N PRO A 36 5.46 5.53 3.13
CA PRO A 36 5.36 5.39 4.59
C PRO A 36 4.79 6.63 5.28
N LEU A 37 4.83 7.80 4.62
CA LEU A 37 4.44 9.09 5.19
C LEU A 37 3.03 9.53 4.77
N CYS A 38 2.47 8.93 3.73
CA CYS A 38 1.08 9.12 3.32
C CYS A 38 0.49 7.83 2.73
N GLN A 39 -0.83 7.78 2.56
CA GLN A 39 -1.50 6.57 2.07
C GLN A 39 -1.48 6.41 0.54
N ILE A 40 -0.59 7.12 -0.16
CA ILE A 40 -0.47 6.99 -1.61
C ILE A 40 0.22 5.68 -1.97
N ILE A 41 -0.26 5.06 -3.05
CA ILE A 41 0.24 3.80 -3.59
C ILE A 41 0.79 4.09 -4.98
N ILE A 42 2.07 3.81 -5.18
CA ILE A 42 2.79 4.18 -6.41
C ILE A 42 3.31 2.92 -7.11
N PRO A 43 3.09 2.74 -8.42
CA PRO A 43 3.44 1.49 -9.11
C PRO A 43 4.93 1.23 -9.36
N MET A 44 5.81 2.18 -9.04
CA MET A 44 7.24 2.06 -9.29
C MET A 44 8.06 2.65 -8.15
N LYS A 45 9.18 1.98 -7.82
CA LYS A 45 10.09 2.40 -6.74
C LYS A 45 10.65 3.79 -6.98
N PHE A 46 11.07 4.08 -8.22
CA PHE A 46 11.63 5.37 -8.59
C PHE A 46 10.61 6.51 -8.37
N ASN A 47 9.36 6.28 -8.74
CA ASN A 47 8.29 7.25 -8.52
C ASN A 47 8.01 7.43 -7.02
N LEU A 48 8.12 6.39 -6.19
CA LEU A 48 8.03 6.54 -4.74
C LEU A 48 9.18 7.41 -4.21
N ILE A 49 10.42 7.19 -4.65
CA ILE A 49 11.56 7.99 -4.22
C ILE A 49 11.39 9.46 -4.64
N ASN A 50 10.91 9.72 -5.85
CA ASN A 50 10.63 11.08 -6.30
C ASN A 50 9.50 11.73 -5.48
N HIS A 51 8.43 10.99 -5.22
CA HIS A 51 7.33 11.43 -4.37
C HIS A 51 7.82 11.76 -2.95
N LEU A 52 8.65 10.90 -2.35
CA LEU A 52 9.25 11.16 -1.04
C LEU A 52 10.09 12.43 -1.08
N ARG A 53 10.90 12.66 -2.12
CA ARG A 53 11.71 13.88 -2.22
C ARG A 53 10.90 15.15 -2.45
N ALA A 54 9.82 15.08 -3.22
CA ALA A 54 9.00 16.25 -3.57
C ALA A 54 7.99 16.61 -2.48
N GLU A 55 7.23 15.61 -2.01
CA GLU A 55 6.09 15.78 -1.09
C GLU A 55 6.50 15.60 0.37
N HIS A 56 7.59 14.88 0.63
CA HIS A 56 8.05 14.54 1.97
C HIS A 56 9.54 14.90 2.16
N LYS A 57 9.85 16.19 1.97
CA LYS A 57 11.20 16.81 1.84
C LYS A 57 12.24 16.55 2.96
N GLN A 58 12.14 15.49 3.75
CA GLN A 58 13.12 15.08 4.76
C GLN A 58 13.17 13.56 4.89
N ILE A 59 13.89 12.89 3.99
CA ILE A 59 14.58 11.64 4.29
C ILE A 59 15.99 11.82 3.71
N ALA A 60 16.87 12.39 4.54
CA ALA A 60 18.32 12.38 4.35
C ALA A 60 18.89 11.23 5.18
#